data_AF-A0A5J6PVU2-F1
#
_entry.id   AF-A0A5J6PVU2-F1
#
_cell.length_a   1.000
_cell.length_b   1.000
_cell.length_c   1.000
_cell.angle_alpha   90.00
_cell.angle_beta   90.00
_cell.angle_gamma   90.00
#
_symmetry.space_group_name_H-M   'P 1'
#
loop_
_entity.id
_entity.type
_entity.pdbx_description
1 polymer ?
#
loop_
_entity_poly.entity_id
_entity_poly.type
_entity_poly.pdbx_seq_one_letter_code
_entity_poly.pdbx_strand_id
1 'polypeptide(L)' 'MGSFSIWHWVIVLVIVVLVFGTKKLRNVGKDLGGAVHDFKKGLNEGEEGKKEDIVEHQKDNDKSA' A
#
# COMPACT_ATOMS: atom_id res chain seq x y z
N MET A 1 10.79 4.90 -30.53
CA MET A 1 9.57 5.53 -29.97
C MET A 1 9.58 5.36 -28.46
N GLY A 2 10.49 6.05 -27.76
CA GLY A 2 10.70 5.97 -26.30
C GLY A 2 10.16 7.20 -25.59
N SER A 3 8.99 7.66 -26.02
CA SER A 3 8.53 9.05 -25.93
C SER A 3 8.18 9.52 -24.51
N PHE A 4 8.23 8.68 -23.50
CA PHE A 4 7.85 9.04 -22.13
C PHE A 4 8.82 8.45 -21.12
N SER A 5 10.06 8.94 -21.17
CA SER A 5 11.06 8.70 -20.12
C SER A 5 10.44 9.01 -18.76
N ILE A 6 10.74 8.19 -17.74
CA ILE A 6 10.28 8.37 -16.35
C ILE A 6 10.53 9.81 -15.86
N TRP A 7 11.57 10.46 -16.38
CA TRP A 7 11.89 11.87 -16.14
C TRP A 7 10.78 12.86 -16.54
N HIS A 8 10.03 12.58 -17.59
CA HIS A 8 8.90 13.42 -18.03
C HIS A 8 7.76 13.37 -17.03
N TRP A 9 7.45 12.18 -16.50
CA TRP A 9 6.43 12.01 -15.48
C TRP A 9 6.76 12.75 -14.17
N VAL A 10 8.04 12.79 -13.78
CA VAL A 10 8.49 13.58 -12.62
C VAL A 10 8.23 15.09 -12.85
N ILE A 11 8.60 15.61 -14.02
CA ILE A 11 8.36 17.03 -14.37
C ILE A 11 6.87 17.37 -14.37
N VAL A 12 6.02 16.50 -14.93
CA VAL A 12 4.57 16.71 -14.96
C VAL A 12 4.00 16.71 -13.55
N LEU A 13 4.43 15.79 -12.69
CA LEU A 13 4.00 15.72 -11.29
C LEU A 13 4.31 17.03 -10.55
N VAL A 14 5.52 17.58 -10.74
CA VAL A 14 5.92 18.86 -10.13
C VAL A 14 4.99 19.98 -10.58
N ILE A 15 4.68 20.09 -11.88
CA ILE A 15 3.77 21.12 -12.38
C ILE A 15 2.37 20.96 -11.80
N VAL A 16 1.84 19.74 -11.74
CA VAL A 16 0.52 19.47 -11.13
C VAL A 16 0.50 19.92 -9.67
N VAL A 17 1.55 19.60 -8.90
CA VAL A 17 1.66 20.03 -7.49
C VAL A 17 1.73 21.54 -7.36
N LEU A 18 2.42 22.24 -8.27
CA LEU A 18 2.51 23.71 -8.27
C LEU A 18 1.17 24.37 -8.62
N VAL A 19 0.44 23.85 -9.60
CA VAL A 19 -0.87 24.39 -10.03
C VAL A 19 -1.94 24.18 -8.97
N PHE A 20 -2.02 22.97 -8.41
CA PHE A 20 -3.01 22.65 -7.38
C PHE A 20 -2.61 23.16 -5.99
N GLY A 21 -1.31 23.42 -5.79
CA GLY A 21 -0.72 23.75 -4.49
C GLY A 21 -0.66 22.54 -3.56
N THR A 22 0.37 22.49 -2.71
CA THR A 22 0.57 21.40 -1.74
C THR A 22 -0.55 21.31 -0.70
N LYS A 23 -1.24 22.43 -0.41
CA LYS A 23 -2.30 22.49 0.60
C LYS A 23 -3.57 21.73 0.17
N LYS A 24 -3.97 21.87 -1.09
CA LYS A 24 -5.14 21.15 -1.66
C LYS A 24 -4.83 19.68 -1.86
N LEU A 25 -3.63 19.38 -2.38
CA LEU A 25 -3.17 18.01 -2.59
C LEU A 25 -3.00 17.24 -1.27
N ARG A 26 -2.59 17.90 -0.18
CA ARG A 26 -2.49 17.28 1.15
C ARG A 26 -3.85 17.01 1.79
N ASN A 27 -4.84 17.90 1.61
CA ASN A 27 -6.17 17.69 2.15
C ASN A 27 -6.85 16.49 1.47
N VAL A 28 -6.89 16.51 0.13
CA VAL A 28 -7.48 15.41 -0.67
C VAL A 28 -6.63 14.14 -0.57
N GLY A 29 -5.31 14.26 -0.52
CA GLY A 29 -4.41 13.13 -0.35
C GLY A 29 -4.47 12.49 1.04
N LYS A 30 -4.88 13.23 2.09
CA LYS A 30 -5.12 12.64 3.41
C LYS A 30 -6.41 11.81 3.42
N ASP A 31 -7.46 12.32 2.78
CA ASP A 31 -8.75 11.62 2.70
C ASP A 31 -8.64 10.36 1.83
N LEU A 32 -8.04 10.48 0.64
CA LEU A 32 -7.80 9.33 -0.25
C LEU A 32 -6.72 8.40 0.29
N GLY A 33 -5.67 8.95 0.91
CA GLY A 33 -4.58 8.18 1.49
C GLY A 33 -5.02 7.33 2.68
N GLY A 34 -5.94 7.84 3.52
CA GLY A 34 -6.55 7.07 4.59
C GLY A 34 -7.32 5.86 4.05
N ALA A 35 -8.23 6.08 3.09
CA ALA A 35 -9.01 5.00 2.49
C ALA A 35 -8.13 3.92 1.82
N VAL A 36 -7.06 4.31 1.13
CA VAL A 36 -6.12 3.37 0.52
C VAL A 36 -5.23 2.68 1.57
N HIS A 37 -4.90 3.35 2.67
CA HIS A 37 -4.16 2.75 3.79
C HIS A 37 -4.97 1.64 4.46
N ASP A 38 -6.23 1.91 4.78
CA ASP A 38 -7.15 0.92 5.38
C ASP A 38 -7.39 -0.25 4.42
N PHE A 39 -7.53 0.02 3.11
CA PHE A 39 -7.64 -1.02 2.10
C PHE A 39 -6.38 -1.89 2.03
N LYS A 40 -5.18 -1.30 2.03
CA LYS A 40 -3.92 -2.05 2.05
C LYS A 40 -3.75 -2.86 3.34
N LYS A 41 -4.15 -2.30 4.48
CA LYS A 41 -4.12 -2.98 5.77
C LYS A 41 -5.05 -4.20 5.79
N GLY A 42 -6.29 -4.06 5.32
CA GLY A 42 -7.23 -5.17 5.22
C GLY A 42 -6.78 -6.26 4.23
N LEU A 43 -6.11 -5.89 3.15
CA LEU A 43 -5.48 -6.86 2.24
C LEU A 43 -4.34 -7.64 2.91
N ASN A 44 -3.46 -6.94 3.65
CA ASN A 44 -2.36 -7.57 4.37
C ASN A 44 -2.85 -8.44 5.53
N GLU A 45 -3.84 -8.00 6.31
CA GLU A 45 -4.45 -8.80 7.39
C GLU A 45 -5.16 -10.04 6.84
N GLY A 46 -5.77 -9.95 5.65
CA GLY A 46 -6.32 -11.12 4.95
C GLY A 46 -5.27 -12.11 4.43
N GLU A 47 -4.05 -11.63 4.16
CA GLU A 47 -2.90 -12.48 3.79
C GLU A 47 -2.14 -13.03 5.01
N GLU A 48 -2.04 -12.28 6.11
CA GLU A 48 -1.40 -12.67 7.37
C GLU A 48 -2.30 -13.60 8.19
N GLY A 49 -3.62 -13.39 8.20
CA GLY A 49 -4.58 -14.32 8.81
C GLY A 49 -4.59 -15.71 8.15
N LYS A 50 -4.11 -15.85 6.91
CA LYS A 50 -3.87 -17.17 6.28
C LYS A 50 -2.54 -17.81 6.67
N LYS A 51 -1.59 -17.06 7.21
CA LYS A 51 -0.25 -17.55 7.60
C LYS A 51 -0.19 -17.96 9.08
N GLU A 52 -1.05 -17.40 9.92
CA GLU A 52 -1.06 -17.69 11.36
C GLU A 52 -1.80 -18.99 11.70
N ASP A 53 -2.83 -19.39 10.94
CA ASP A 53 -3.55 -20.66 11.15
C ASP A 53 -2.75 -21.94 10.80
N ILE A 54 -1.60 -21.83 10.10
CA ILE A 54 -0.79 -23.01 9.72
C ILE A 54 0.31 -23.32 10.77
N VAL A 55 0.67 -22.37 11.64
CA VAL A 55 1.82 -22.56 12.56
C VAL A 55 1.41 -23.18 13.91
N GLU A 56 0.13 -23.14 14.28
CA GLU A 56 -0.30 -23.60 15.62
C GLU A 56 -0.75 -25.08 15.68
N HIS A 57 -0.98 -25.77 14.55
CA HIS A 57 -1.51 -27.14 14.55
C HIS A 57 -0.48 -28.28 14.43
N GLN A 58 0.82 -27.97 14.45
CA GLN A 58 1.88 -29.00 14.28
C GLN A 58 2.68 -29.31 15.54
N LYS A 59 2.42 -28.65 16.68
CA LYS A 59 3.24 -28.84 17.90
C LYS A 59 2.76 -29.95 18.84
N ASP A 60 1.58 -30.50 18.61
CA ASP A 60 0.97 -31.49 19.52
C ASP A 60 1.22 -32.97 19.11
N ASN A 61 1.71 -33.24 17.90
CA ASN A 61 1.94 -34.61 17.41
C ASN A 61 3.38 -35.15 17.59
N ASP A 62 4.34 -34.32 17.99
CA ASP A 62 5.75 -34.76 18.17
C ASP A 62 6.06 -35.25 19.59
N LYS A 63 5.13 -35.09 20.55
CA LYS A 63 5.39 -35.38 21.98
C LYS A 63 4.87 -36.74 22.47
N SER A 64 4.38 -37.61 21.58
CA SER A 64 3.82 -38.91 21.94
C SER A 64 4.43 -40.12 21.19
N ALA A 65 5.56 -39.94 20.51
CA ALA A 65 6.34 -41.03 19.90
C ALA A 65 7.59 -41.37 20.74
#